data_AF-A0A448WKR0-F1
#
_entry.id   AF-A0A448WKR0-F1
#
_cell.length_a   1.000
_cell.length_b   1.000
_cell.length_c   1.000
_cell.angle_alpha   90.00
_cell.angle_beta   90.00
_cell.angle_gamma   90.00
#
_symmetry.space_group_name_H-M   'P 1'
#
loop_
_entity.id
_entity.type
_entity.pdbx_description
1 polymer ?
#
loop_
_entity_poly.entity_id
_entity_poly.type
_entity_poly.pdbx_seq_one_letter_code
_entity_poly.pdbx_strand_id
1 'polypeptide(L)'
;MAKMCVEARRLDVSRLCLGKMGNGLGALQLRLACETESDTSIQAGHLALQLGMNDKAKQIFADAGRWDLVGRIYQALGQWDSALQVIEKHNRVRIRSAHYAFAKELEAEGKVDEAIEQSQTPIKEEQ
;
A
#
# COMPACT_ATOMS: atom_id res chain seq x y z
N MET A 1 -18.07 -14.17 4.98
CA MET A 1 -17.27 -14.44 6.20
C MET A 1 -15.96 -13.65 6.26
N ALA A 2 -15.20 -13.51 5.17
CA ALA A 2 -13.91 -12.81 5.20
C ALA A 2 -13.98 -11.32 5.63
N LYS A 3 -15.03 -10.58 5.23
CA LYS A 3 -15.26 -9.18 5.66
C LYS A 3 -15.39 -9.04 7.18
N MET A 4 -16.15 -9.92 7.83
CA MET A 4 -16.29 -9.92 9.29
C MET A 4 -14.98 -10.24 10.02
N CYS A 5 -14.03 -10.94 9.40
CA CYS A 5 -12.76 -11.26 10.05
C CYS A 5 -11.85 -10.03 10.14
N VAL A 6 -11.95 -9.11 9.17
CA VAL A 6 -11.28 -7.80 9.21
C VAL A 6 -11.89 -6.93 10.31
N GLU A 7 -13.22 -6.92 10.43
CA GLU A 7 -13.94 -6.14 11.45
C GLU A 7 -13.74 -6.71 12.86
N ALA A 8 -13.76 -8.03 13.01
CA ALA A 8 -13.60 -8.71 14.30
C ALA A 8 -12.12 -8.88 14.72
N ARG A 9 -11.16 -8.46 13.87
CA ARG A 9 -9.70 -8.60 14.09
C ARG A 9 -9.26 -10.02 14.48
N ARG A 10 -9.99 -11.04 14.05
CA ARG A 10 -9.72 -12.46 14.36
C ARG A 10 -8.74 -13.04 13.34
N LEU A 11 -7.46 -12.79 13.56
CA LEU A 11 -6.38 -13.16 12.64
C LEU A 11 -6.19 -14.68 12.49
N ASP A 12 -6.47 -15.45 13.54
CA ASP A 12 -6.34 -16.91 13.53
C ASP A 12 -7.30 -17.58 12.53
N VAL A 13 -8.56 -17.12 12.52
CA VAL A 13 -9.59 -17.60 11.58
C VAL A 13 -9.29 -17.11 10.16
N SER A 14 -8.70 -15.92 10.05
CA SER A 14 -8.39 -15.28 8.77
C SER A 14 -7.38 -16.08 7.95
N ARG A 15 -6.34 -16.64 8.59
CA ARG A 15 -5.37 -17.52 7.90
C ARG A 15 -6.02 -18.77 7.34
N LEU A 16 -6.89 -19.41 8.11
CA LEU A 16 -7.65 -20.58 7.67
C LEU A 16 -8.61 -20.23 6.53
N CYS A 17 -9.27 -19.08 6.61
CA CYS A 17 -10.15 -18.58 5.55
C CYS A 17 -9.38 -18.34 4.24
N LEU A 18 -8.21 -17.71 4.29
CA LEU A 18 -7.36 -17.48 3.11
C LEU A 18 -6.91 -18.80 2.47
N GLY A 19 -6.53 -19.79 3.29
CA GLY A 19 -6.20 -21.14 2.80
C GLY A 19 -7.39 -21.82 2.12
N LYS A 20 -8.60 -21.73 2.70
CA LYS A 20 -9.83 -22.26 2.10
C LYS A 20 -10.25 -21.53 0.82
N MET A 21 -9.87 -20.27 0.67
CA MET A 21 -10.08 -19.47 -0.56
C MET A 21 -9.03 -19.75 -1.64
N GLY A 22 -8.08 -20.67 -1.40
CA GLY A 22 -6.98 -20.96 -2.32
C GLY A 22 -5.89 -19.89 -2.34
N ASN A 23 -5.96 -18.87 -1.48
CA ASN A 23 -4.97 -17.80 -1.40
C ASN A 23 -3.86 -18.16 -0.37
N GLY A 24 -3.07 -19.18 -0.71
CA GLY A 24 -1.96 -19.63 0.14
C GLY A 24 -0.87 -18.57 0.34
N LEU A 25 -0.59 -17.78 -0.69
CA LEU A 25 0.36 -16.67 -0.62
C LEU A 25 -0.13 -15.57 0.32
N GLY A 26 -1.43 -15.24 0.27
CA GLY A 26 -2.02 -14.27 1.19
C GLY A 26 -2.01 -14.75 2.64
N ALA A 27 -2.22 -16.04 2.88
CA ALA A 27 -2.08 -16.62 4.22
C ALA A 27 -0.63 -16.51 4.74
N LEU A 28 0.37 -16.73 3.88
CA LEU A 28 1.78 -16.55 4.20
C LEU A 28 2.12 -15.08 4.47
N GLN A 29 1.68 -14.15 3.62
CA GLN A 29 1.93 -12.72 3.81
C GLN A 29 1.31 -12.20 5.10
N LEU A 30 0.11 -12.66 5.46
CA LEU A 30 -0.51 -12.33 6.73
C LEU A 30 0.29 -12.88 7.92
N ARG A 31 0.85 -14.08 7.80
CA ARG A 31 1.71 -14.65 8.85
C ARG A 31 2.95 -13.79 9.06
N LEU A 32 3.65 -13.44 7.98
CA LEU A 32 4.84 -12.58 8.04
C LEU A 32 4.51 -11.20 8.61
N ALA A 33 3.39 -10.60 8.19
CA ALA A 33 2.93 -9.33 8.76
C ALA A 33 2.67 -9.41 10.27
N CYS A 34 2.13 -10.54 10.77
CA CYS A 34 1.95 -10.74 12.21
C CYS A 34 3.27 -10.92 12.98
N GLU A 35 4.32 -11.40 12.32
CA GLU A 35 5.65 -11.56 12.93
C GLU A 35 6.41 -10.23 12.96
N THR A 36 6.25 -9.38 11.94
CA THR A 36 6.94 -8.09 11.84
C THR A 36 6.24 -6.97 12.58
N GLU A 37 4.91 -6.95 12.57
CA GLU A 37 4.10 -5.88 13.14
C GLU A 37 3.40 -6.38 14.39
N SER A 38 3.59 -5.72 15.53
CA SER A 38 2.91 -6.08 16.79
C SER A 38 1.49 -5.52 16.88
N ASP A 39 1.17 -4.46 16.12
CA ASP A 39 -0.15 -3.84 16.16
C ASP A 39 -1.18 -4.65 15.35
N THR A 40 -2.19 -5.15 16.07
CA THR A 40 -3.31 -5.91 15.50
C THR A 40 -4.09 -5.10 14.46
N SER A 41 -4.11 -3.77 14.56
CA SER A 41 -4.75 -2.89 13.58
C SER A 41 -4.02 -2.98 12.24
N ILE A 42 -2.69 -2.87 12.23
CA ILE A 42 -1.87 -3.01 11.02
C ILE A 42 -2.02 -4.41 10.42
N GLN A 43 -2.02 -5.45 11.26
CA GLN A 43 -2.26 -6.84 10.82
C GLN A 43 -3.64 -7.01 10.14
N ALA A 44 -4.69 -6.37 10.68
CA ALA A 44 -6.01 -6.36 10.05
C ALA A 44 -6.02 -5.61 8.71
N GLY A 45 -5.22 -4.55 8.57
CA GLY A 45 -4.99 -3.87 7.31
C GLY A 45 -4.34 -4.78 6.25
N HIS A 46 -3.34 -5.58 6.64
CA HIS A 46 -2.72 -6.56 5.73
C HIS A 46 -3.71 -7.64 5.29
N LEU A 47 -4.56 -8.12 6.20
CA LEU A 47 -5.64 -9.03 5.83
C LEU A 47 -6.61 -8.38 4.83
N ALA A 48 -7.00 -7.12 5.06
CA ALA A 48 -7.89 -6.39 4.16
C ALA A 48 -7.31 -6.32 2.74
N LEU A 49 -5.98 -6.12 2.59
CA LEU A 49 -5.30 -6.18 1.29
C LEU A 49 -5.42 -7.55 0.62
N GLN A 50 -5.20 -8.64 1.36
CA GLN A 50 -5.32 -10.00 0.80
C GLN A 50 -6.74 -10.36 0.35
N LEU A 51 -7.73 -9.63 0.87
CA LEU A 51 -9.14 -9.76 0.50
C LEU A 51 -9.58 -8.75 -0.57
N GLY A 52 -8.66 -7.92 -1.08
CA GLY A 52 -8.94 -6.89 -2.08
C GLY A 52 -9.70 -5.67 -1.53
N MET A 53 -9.79 -5.52 -0.20
CA MET A 53 -10.50 -4.41 0.46
C MET A 53 -9.57 -3.20 0.63
N ASN A 54 -9.12 -2.63 -0.48
CA ASN A 54 -8.08 -1.59 -0.50
C ASN A 54 -8.49 -0.32 0.26
N ASP A 55 -9.74 0.12 0.16
CA ASP A 55 -10.21 1.32 0.88
C ASP A 55 -10.21 1.12 2.39
N LYS A 56 -10.61 -0.06 2.86
CA LYS A 56 -10.58 -0.38 4.28
C LYS A 56 -9.16 -0.51 4.80
N ALA A 57 -8.26 -1.10 4.00
CA ALA A 57 -6.85 -1.18 4.32
C ALA A 57 -6.22 0.23 4.46
N LYS A 58 -6.48 1.13 3.51
CA LYS A 58 -6.00 2.53 3.56
C LYS A 58 -6.45 3.25 4.84
N GLN A 59 -7.73 3.13 5.21
CA GLN A 59 -8.26 3.72 6.45
C GLN A 59 -7.52 3.20 7.67
N ILE A 60 -7.42 1.86 7.79
CA ILE A 60 -6.75 1.22 8.94
C ILE A 60 -5.28 1.65 9.05
N PHE A 61 -4.56 1.72 7.92
CA PHE A 61 -3.17 2.16 7.94
C PHE A 61 -3.00 3.66 8.21
N ALA A 62 -3.92 4.50 7.73
CA ALA A 62 -3.94 5.92 8.04
C ALA A 62 -4.18 6.16 9.54
N ASP A 63 -5.15 5.45 10.12
CA ASP A 63 -5.47 5.52 11.56
C ASP A 63 -4.29 5.05 12.42
N ALA A 64 -3.55 4.03 11.95
CA ALA A 64 -2.33 3.55 12.59
C ALA A 64 -1.09 4.43 12.32
N GLY A 65 -1.23 5.55 11.59
CA GLY A 65 -0.13 6.45 11.23
C GLY A 65 0.88 5.88 10.23
N ARG A 66 0.58 4.73 9.60
CA ARG A 66 1.47 4.03 8.65
C ARG A 66 1.24 4.50 7.21
N TRP A 67 1.59 5.75 6.97
CA TRP A 67 1.47 6.39 5.65
C TRP A 67 2.37 5.76 4.57
N ASP A 68 3.46 5.07 4.95
CA ASP A 68 4.28 4.29 4.00
C ASP A 68 3.45 3.21 3.30
N LEU A 69 2.60 2.50 4.06
CA LEU A 69 1.75 1.44 3.52
C LEU A 69 0.61 2.02 2.68
N VAL A 70 0.03 3.14 3.11
CA VAL A 70 -1.00 3.87 2.33
C VAL A 70 -0.45 4.31 0.97
N GLY A 71 0.77 4.89 0.95
CA GLY A 71 1.43 5.29 -0.30
C GLY A 71 1.64 4.12 -1.26
N ARG A 72 2.13 2.97 -0.75
CA ARG A 72 2.30 1.75 -1.57
C ARG A 72 0.99 1.23 -2.15
N ILE A 73 -0.11 1.33 -1.41
CA ILE A 73 -1.43 0.91 -1.91
C ILE A 73 -1.84 1.81 -3.08
N TYR A 74 -1.68 3.13 -2.95
CA TYR A 74 -1.98 4.05 -4.05
C TYR A 74 -1.11 3.77 -5.29
N GLN A 75 0.19 3.50 -5.11
CA GLN A 75 1.08 3.10 -6.20
C GLN A 75 0.62 1.79 -6.87
N ALA A 76 0.27 0.76 -6.09
CA ALA A 76 -0.20 -0.51 -6.62
C ALA A 76 -1.56 -0.40 -7.34
N LEU A 77 -2.35 0.62 -7.04
CA LEU A 77 -3.60 0.94 -7.73
C LEU A 77 -3.42 1.84 -8.96
N GLY A 78 -2.18 2.27 -9.26
CA GLY A 78 -1.89 3.25 -10.32
C GLY A 78 -2.39 4.67 -10.00
N GLN A 79 -2.77 4.95 -8.76
CA GLN A 79 -3.26 6.26 -8.31
C GLN A 79 -2.10 7.15 -7.90
N TRP A 80 -1.29 7.56 -8.88
CA TRP A 80 -0.02 8.22 -8.66
C TRP A 80 -0.14 9.63 -8.05
N ASP A 81 -1.15 10.42 -8.42
CA ASP A 81 -1.38 11.74 -7.82
C ASP A 81 -1.58 11.66 -6.31
N SER A 82 -2.43 10.73 -5.88
CA SER A 82 -2.69 10.49 -4.45
C SER A 82 -1.48 9.87 -3.75
N ALA A 83 -0.74 8.99 -4.43
CA ALA A 83 0.48 8.41 -3.88
C ALA A 83 1.54 9.48 -3.61
N LEU A 84 1.79 10.38 -4.58
CA LEU A 84 2.78 11.45 -4.47
C LEU A 84 2.42 12.43 -3.36
N GLN A 85 1.15 12.84 -3.24
CA GLN A 85 0.71 13.70 -2.13
C GLN A 85 0.97 13.07 -0.75
N VAL A 86 0.66 11.79 -0.58
CA VAL A 86 0.89 11.07 0.69
C VAL A 86 2.40 10.95 0.96
N ILE A 87 3.19 10.64 -0.06
CA ILE A 87 4.65 10.46 0.06
C ILE A 87 5.35 11.80 0.33
N GLU A 88 4.98 12.88 -0.35
CA GLU A 88 5.54 14.21 -0.12
C GLU A 88 5.28 14.70 1.32
N LYS A 89 4.05 14.48 1.81
CA LYS A 89 3.64 14.91 3.14
C LYS A 89 4.27 14.10 4.27
N HIS A 90 4.43 12.78 4.08
CA HIS A 90 4.78 11.87 5.18
C HIS A 90 6.11 11.12 5.01
N ASN A 91 6.68 11.06 3.79
CA ASN A 91 7.89 10.30 3.50
C ASN A 91 8.75 10.95 2.39
N ARG A 92 9.34 12.11 2.71
CA ARG A 92 10.19 12.88 1.77
C ARG A 92 11.36 12.08 1.19
N VAL A 93 11.90 11.10 1.93
CA VAL A 93 13.00 10.24 1.45
C VAL A 93 12.58 9.39 0.25
N ARG A 94 11.30 9.00 0.18
CA ARG A 94 10.77 8.13 -0.87
C ARG A 94 10.25 8.89 -2.10
N ILE A 95 10.27 10.22 -2.09
CA ILE A 95 9.70 11.03 -3.17
C ILE A 95 10.39 10.75 -4.51
N ARG A 96 11.73 10.67 -4.51
CA ARG A 96 12.52 10.41 -5.73
C ARG A 96 12.21 9.04 -6.34
N SER A 97 12.10 8.01 -5.49
CA SER A 97 11.76 6.66 -5.98
C SER A 97 10.30 6.56 -6.42
N ALA A 98 9.41 7.34 -5.83
CA ALA A 98 8.02 7.44 -6.26
C ALA A 98 7.87 8.11 -7.64
N HIS A 99 8.54 9.25 -7.88
CA HIS A 99 8.57 9.90 -9.19
C HIS A 99 9.20 9.01 -10.26
N TYR A 100 10.29 8.30 -9.95
CA TYR A 100 10.90 7.37 -10.89
C TYR A 100 9.95 6.21 -11.24
N ALA A 101 9.26 5.64 -10.25
CA ALA A 101 8.28 4.59 -10.49
C ALA A 101 7.07 5.09 -11.31
N PHE A 102 6.65 6.34 -11.09
CA PHE A 102 5.58 6.97 -11.87
C PHE A 102 6.01 7.22 -13.32
N ALA A 103 7.20 7.78 -13.53
CA ALA A 103 7.77 7.97 -14.87
C ALA A 103 7.84 6.66 -15.65
N LYS A 104 8.26 5.56 -15.00
CA LYS A 104 8.28 4.24 -15.62
C LYS A 104 6.89 3.74 -16.04
N GLU A 105 5.85 4.04 -15.27
CA GLU A 105 4.47 3.70 -15.63
C GLU A 105 3.98 4.54 -16.82
N LEU A 106 4.32 5.84 -16.85
CA LEU A 106 4.01 6.74 -17.97
C LEU A 106 4.75 6.32 -19.25
N GLU A 107 6.00 5.85 -19.15
CA GLU A 107 6.73 5.23 -20.26
C GLU A 107 6.00 4.00 -20.81
N ALA A 108 5.46 3.15 -19.92
CA ALA A 108 4.69 1.98 -20.32
C ALA A 108 3.35 2.37 -20.98
N GLU A 109 2.75 3.50 -20.58
CA GLU A 109 1.55 4.07 -21.21
C GLU A 109 1.85 4.82 -22.52
N GLY A 110 3.13 5.03 -22.86
CA GLY A 110 3.58 5.71 -24.07
C GLY A 110 3.64 7.23 -23.99
N LYS A 111 3.47 7.80 -22.79
CA LYS A 111 3.55 9.25 -22.50
C LYS A 111 4.98 9.64 -22.14
N VAL A 112 5.88 9.53 -23.11
CA VAL A 112 7.32 9.71 -22.91
C VAL A 112 7.69 11.14 -22.49
N ASP A 113 6.99 12.15 -23.01
CA ASP A 113 7.25 13.55 -22.66
C ASP A 113 6.93 13.84 -21.18
N GLU A 114 5.81 13.34 -20.67
CA GLU A 114 5.41 13.47 -19.25
C GLU A 114 6.34 12.66 -18.33
N ALA A 115 6.82 11.49 -18.79
CA ALA A 115 7.76 10.67 -18.03
C ALA A 115 9.12 11.36 -17.84
N ILE A 116 9.62 12.05 -18.87
CA ILE A 116 10.87 12.80 -18.80
C ILE A 116 10.75 13.91 -17.75
N GLU A 117 9.66 14.67 -17.76
CA GLU A 117 9.41 15.74 -16.79
C GLU A 117 9.39 15.20 -15.34
N GLN A 118 8.67 14.10 -15.11
CA GLN A 118 8.58 13.48 -13.78
C GLN A 118 9.92 12.88 -13.31
N SER A 119 10.74 12.37 -14.22
CA SER A 119 12.07 11.85 -13.89
C SER A 119 13.09 12.96 -13.56
N GLN A 120 12.89 14.14 -14.15
CA GLN A 120 13.80 15.28 -14.06
C GLN A 120 13.40 16.31 -13.00
N THR A 121 12.17 16.23 -12.45
CA THR A 121 11.69 17.18 -11.45
C THR A 121 12.69 17.30 -10.29
N PRO A 122 13.36 18.45 -10.12
CA PRO A 122 14.20 18.68 -8.96
C PRO A 122 13.27 18.75 -7.75
N ILE A 123 13.54 17.89 -6.77
CA ILE A 123 12.86 17.91 -5.47
C ILE A 123 13.04 19.33 -4.95
N LYS A 124 11.98 20.14 -4.92
CA LYS A 124 12.05 21.49 -4.38
C LYS A 124 12.46 21.38 -2.92
N GLU A 125 13.75 21.62 -2.65
CA GLU A 125 14.24 21.89 -1.31
C GLU A 125 13.72 23.28 -0.92
N GLU A 126 12.47 23.34 -0.47
CA GLU A 126 11.96 24.52 0.23
C GLU A 126 12.50 24.50 1.66
N GLN A 127 13.28 25.54 1.94
CA GLN A 127 13.98 25.84 3.20
C GLN A 127 13.04 26.14 4.36
#